data_AF-A0A942FZQ2-F1
#
_entry.id   AF-A0A942FZQ2-F1
#
_cell.length_a   1.000
_cell.length_b   1.000
_cell.length_c   1.000
_cell.angle_alpha   90.00
_cell.angle_beta   90.00
_cell.angle_gamma   90.00
#
_symmetry.space_group_name_H-M   'P 1'
#
loop_
_entity.id
_entity.type
_entity.pdbx_description
1 polymer ?
#
loop_
_entity_poly.entity_id
_entity_poly.type
_entity_poly.pdbx_seq_one_letter_code
_entity_poly.pdbx_strand_id
1 'polypeptide(L)'
;MLGMKALGHLELEATDVPEPDEKLWTRLYDIVEYILENGAVIADGDTVGNNNEERIRVVYGASAYGREGDVMRLEYQQPSSRKLPFRKK
;
A
#
# COMPACT_ATOMS: atom_id res chain seq x y z
N MET A 1 -0.29 -12.58 20.28
CA MET A 1 -0.17 -11.96 18.94
C MET A 1 -0.45 -10.48 19.11
N LEU A 2 0.42 -9.63 18.58
CA LEU A 2 0.23 -8.18 18.52
C LEU A 2 0.00 -7.81 17.05
N GLY A 3 -0.81 -6.78 16.79
CA GLY A 3 -1.08 -6.29 15.44
C GLY A 3 -2.32 -6.89 14.78
N MET A 4 -2.40 -6.74 13.45
CA MET A 4 -3.58 -7.10 12.64
C MET A 4 -3.84 -8.60 12.60
N LYS A 5 -2.80 -9.42 12.78
CA LYS A 5 -2.94 -10.88 12.85
C LYS A 5 -3.80 -11.33 14.04
N ALA A 6 -3.81 -10.57 15.13
CA ALA A 6 -4.68 -10.85 16.27
C ALA A 6 -6.17 -10.67 15.94
N LEU A 7 -6.47 -9.89 14.90
CA LEU A 7 -7.82 -9.56 14.44
C LEU A 7 -8.22 -10.40 13.21
N GLY A 8 -7.41 -11.39 12.81
CA GLY A 8 -7.68 -12.25 11.67
C GLY A 8 -7.27 -11.69 10.30
N HIS A 9 -6.46 -10.62 10.28
CA HIS A 9 -5.97 -9.97 9.07
C HIS A 9 -4.46 -10.16 8.87
N LEU A 10 -3.96 -9.92 7.66
CA LEU A 10 -2.50 -9.83 7.43
C LEU A 10 -1.95 -8.54 8.04
N GLU A 11 -0.66 -8.52 8.39
CA GLU A 11 -0.03 -7.25 8.76
C GLU A 11 0.14 -6.36 7.54
N LEU A 12 0.25 -5.06 7.81
CA LEU A 12 0.44 -4.03 6.80
C LEU A 12 1.91 -3.61 6.73
N GLU A 13 2.45 -3.53 5.52
CA GLU A 13 3.78 -3.01 5.23
C GLU A 13 3.71 -1.93 4.15
N ALA A 14 4.67 -1.01 4.15
CA ALA A 14 4.82 -0.02 3.09
C ALA A 14 6.30 0.06 2.70
N THR A 15 6.58 0.02 1.40
CA THR A 15 7.95 0.09 0.87
C THR A 15 8.11 1.26 -0.09
N ASP A 16 9.33 1.80 -0.18
CA ASP A 16 9.69 2.91 -1.07
C ASP A 16 8.77 4.15 -0.89
N VAL A 17 8.39 4.42 0.36
CA VAL A 17 7.46 5.50 0.73
C VAL A 17 8.09 6.87 0.42
N PRO A 18 7.50 7.67 -0.49
CA PRO A 18 7.98 9.02 -0.80
C PRO A 18 7.43 10.08 0.19
N GLU A 19 6.48 9.68 1.03
CA GLU A 19 5.79 10.54 1.99
C GLU A 19 6.60 10.68 3.30
N PRO A 20 6.47 11.80 4.03
CA PRO A 20 7.01 11.93 5.38
C PRO A 20 6.35 10.97 6.39
N ASP A 21 7.06 10.64 7.46
CA ASP A 21 6.64 9.70 8.50
C ASP A 21 5.22 9.95 9.02
N GLU A 22 4.87 11.20 9.33
CA GLU A 22 3.53 11.55 9.86
C GLU A 22 2.41 11.17 8.89
N LYS A 23 2.62 11.40 7.58
CA LYS A 23 1.63 11.04 6.55
C LYS A 23 1.53 9.54 6.36
N LEU A 24 2.66 8.84 6.43
CA LEU A 24 2.68 7.38 6.37
C LEU A 24 1.88 6.79 7.53
N TRP A 25 2.07 7.30 8.75
CA TRP A 25 1.32 6.84 9.92
C TRP A 25 -0.19 7.01 9.76
N THR A 26 -0.63 8.20 9.34
CA THR A 26 -2.05 8.44 9.05
C THR A 26 -2.57 7.46 8.01
N ARG A 27 -1.84 7.27 6.90
CA ARG A 27 -2.26 6.36 5.83
C ARG A 27 -2.36 4.91 6.29
N LEU A 28 -1.38 4.41 7.04
CA LEU A 28 -1.42 3.05 7.58
C LEU A 28 -2.61 2.89 8.53
N TYR A 29 -2.88 3.90 9.35
CA TYR A 29 -4.01 3.88 10.28
C TYR A 29 -5.35 3.88 9.54
N ASP A 30 -5.52 4.75 8.54
CA ASP A 30 -6.75 4.84 7.73
C ASP A 30 -7.04 3.51 7.00
N ILE A 31 -6.00 2.85 6.47
CA ILE A 31 -6.14 1.54 5.81
C ILE A 31 -6.53 0.46 6.81
N VAL A 32 -5.89 0.46 7.99
CA VAL A 32 -6.24 -0.49 9.07
C VAL A 32 -7.68 -0.27 9.52
N GLU A 33 -8.09 0.97 9.78
CA GLU A 33 -9.46 1.33 10.15
C GLU A 33 -10.45 0.85 9.08
N TYR A 34 -10.18 1.15 7.80
CA TYR A 34 -11.03 0.71 6.70
C TYR A 34 -11.20 -0.81 6.63
N ILE A 35 -10.10 -1.58 6.80
CA ILE A 35 -10.13 -3.04 6.82
C ILE A 35 -10.95 -3.57 8.01
N LEU A 36 -10.82 -2.95 9.19
CA LEU A 36 -11.55 -3.38 10.37
C LEU A 36 -13.05 -3.06 10.28
N GLU A 37 -13.42 -1.95 9.66
CA GLU A 37 -14.81 -1.55 9.48
C GLU A 37 -15.52 -2.33 8.37
N ASN A 38 -14.83 -2.63 7.27
CA ASN A 38 -15.42 -3.21 6.06
C ASN A 38 -15.06 -4.69 5.84
N GLY A 39 -14.11 -5.22 6.61
CA GLY A 39 -13.51 -6.54 6.39
C GLY A 39 -12.37 -6.51 5.38
N ALA A 40 -11.87 -7.70 5.00
CA ALA A 40 -10.79 -7.86 4.01
C ALA A 40 -11.29 -7.61 2.56
N VAL A 41 -11.73 -6.38 2.29
CA VAL A 41 -12.30 -5.96 0.99
C VAL A 41 -11.25 -5.49 -0.01
N ILE A 42 -10.01 -5.22 0.45
CA ILE A 42 -8.90 -4.87 -0.42
C ILE A 42 -8.25 -6.16 -0.91
N ALA A 43 -8.15 -6.35 -2.23
CA ALA A 43 -7.57 -7.51 -2.86
C ALA A 43 -6.12 -7.28 -3.31
N ASP A 44 -5.40 -8.37 -3.54
CA ASP A 44 -4.09 -8.31 -4.21
C ASP A 44 -4.22 -7.66 -5.60
N GLY A 45 -3.34 -6.69 -5.88
CA GLY A 45 -3.35 -5.91 -7.10
C GLY A 45 -4.26 -4.67 -7.09
N ASP A 46 -5.09 -4.49 -6.06
CA ASP A 46 -5.89 -3.26 -5.93
C ASP A 46 -5.01 -2.02 -5.80
N THR A 47 -5.60 -0.87 -6.09
CA THR A 47 -4.94 0.43 -5.93
C THR A 47 -5.66 1.23 -4.85
N VAL A 48 -4.90 1.73 -3.88
CA VAL A 48 -5.36 2.69 -2.88
C VAL A 48 -4.69 4.04 -3.08
N GLY A 49 -5.36 5.12 -2.68
CA GLY A 49 -4.87 6.49 -2.84
C GLY A 49 -5.90 7.52 -2.42
N ASN A 50 -5.43 8.68 -1.97
CA ASN A 50 -6.31 9.77 -1.50
C ASN A 50 -6.84 10.63 -2.66
N ASN A 51 -6.28 10.45 -3.86
CA ASN A 51 -6.66 11.16 -5.06
C ASN A 51 -6.39 10.29 -6.31
N ASN A 52 -6.79 10.78 -7.47
CA ASN A 52 -6.67 10.06 -8.74
C ASN A 52 -5.23 9.96 -9.28
N GLU A 53 -4.29 10.71 -8.69
CA GLU A 53 -2.88 10.73 -9.10
C GLU A 53 -2.04 9.72 -8.30
N GLU A 54 -2.39 9.51 -7.03
CA GLU A 54 -1.80 8.51 -6.17
C GLU A 54 -2.17 7.10 -6.63
N ARG A 55 -1.14 6.31 -6.96
CA ARG A 55 -1.28 4.90 -7.30
C ARG A 55 -0.41 4.07 -6.37
N ILE A 56 -0.99 3.60 -5.28
CA ILE A 56 -0.34 2.70 -4.34
C ILE A 56 -0.92 1.31 -4.60
N ARG A 57 -0.10 0.42 -5.16
CA ARG A 57 -0.54 -0.94 -5.45
C ARG A 57 -0.45 -1.79 -4.18
N VAL A 58 -1.50 -2.57 -3.95
CA VAL A 58 -1.54 -3.55 -2.88
C VAL A 58 -0.96 -4.85 -3.39
N VAL A 59 -0.02 -5.43 -2.65
CA VAL A 59 0.65 -6.69 -2.97
C VAL A 59 0.64 -7.62 -1.77
N TYR A 60 0.10 -8.81 -1.95
CA TYR A 60 0.06 -9.84 -0.92
C TYR A 60 1.26 -10.78 -1.10
N GLY A 61 1.98 -11.07 -0.02
CA GLY A 61 3.05 -12.06 -0.06
C GLY A 61 4.06 -11.89 1.07
N ALA A 62 5.24 -12.48 0.90
CA ALA A 62 6.29 -12.45 1.92
C ALA A 62 6.70 -11.01 2.28
N SER A 63 6.91 -10.79 3.58
CA SER A 63 7.41 -9.53 4.15
C SER A 63 8.71 -9.08 3.49
N ALA A 64 8.80 -7.78 3.19
CA ALA A 64 10.04 -7.17 2.73
C ALA A 64 11.06 -6.97 3.87
N TYR A 65 10.58 -6.99 5.12
CA TYR A 65 11.37 -6.71 6.33
C TYR A 65 11.70 -7.98 7.14
N GLY A 66 11.48 -9.16 6.56
CA GLY A 66 11.83 -10.44 7.18
C GLY A 66 10.86 -10.90 8.26
N ARG A 67 9.64 -10.35 8.30
CA ARG A 67 8.60 -10.82 9.20
C ARG A 67 8.06 -12.17 8.72
N GLU A 68 7.74 -13.06 9.66
CA GLU A 68 7.22 -14.39 9.33
C GLU A 68 5.76 -14.32 8.84
N GLY A 69 5.48 -15.02 7.75
CA GLY A 69 4.17 -15.09 7.10
C GLY A 69 3.92 -13.97 6.10
N ASP A 70 2.80 -14.09 5.39
CA ASP A 70 2.41 -13.10 4.39
C ASP A 70 1.94 -11.79 5.03
N VAL A 71 2.11 -10.72 4.26
CA VAL A 71 1.69 -9.36 4.59
C VAL A 71 0.89 -8.78 3.43
N MET A 72 0.10 -7.76 3.74
CA MET A 72 -0.43 -6.82 2.77
C MET A 72 0.60 -5.69 2.64
N ARG A 73 1.27 -5.58 1.49
CA ARG A 73 2.28 -4.55 1.23
C ARG A 73 1.74 -3.46 0.33
N LEU A 74 2.03 -2.22 0.67
CA LEU A 74 1.78 -1.02 -0.11
C LEU A 74 3.02 -0.67 -0.92
N GLU A 75 2.92 -0.80 -2.24
CA GLU A 75 3.97 -0.47 -3.20
C GLU A 75 3.62 0.83 -3.92
N TYR A 76 4.37 1.89 -3.61
CA TYR A 76 4.17 3.22 -4.18
C TYR A 76 4.62 3.22 -5.65
N GLN A 77 3.68 3.39 -6.58
CA GLN A 77 4.05 3.54 -7.97
C GLN A 77 4.50 4.97 -8.21
N GLN A 78 5.75 5.14 -8.68
CA GLN A 78 6.17 6.43 -9.20
C GLN A 78 5.27 6.79 -10.39
N PRO A 79 4.81 8.06 -10.51
CA PRO A 79 4.09 8.50 -11.69
C PRO A 79 4.98 8.23 -12.90
N SER A 80 4.54 7.32 -13.78
CA SER A 80 5.32 6.98 -14.96
C SER A 80 5.53 8.27 -15.75
N SER A 81 6.76 8.76 -15.83
CA SER A 81 7.12 9.83 -16.73
C SER A 81 7.05 9.27 -18.15
N ARG A 82 5.83 9.18 -18.70
CA ARG A 82 5.60 8.78 -20.08
C ARG A 82 6.18 9.91 -20.94
N LYS A 83 7.47 9.80 -21.30
CA LYS A 83 8.14 10.69 -22.26
C LYS A 83 7.33 10.64 -23.54
N LEU A 84 6.58 11.71 -23.84
CA LEU A 84 5.94 11.88 -25.14
C LEU A 84 7.03 11.82 -26.22
N PRO A 85 6.90 10.98 -27.26
CA PRO A 85 7.87 10.97 -28.34
C PRO A 85 7.86 12.33 -29.02
N PHE A 86 8.99 13.05 -28.97
CA PHE A 86 9.21 14.27 -29.71
C PHE A 86 9.00 13.99 -31.21
N ARG A 87 7.87 14.45 -31.76
CA ARG A 87 7.62 14.40 -33.19
C ARG A 87 8.39 15.54 -33.83
N LYS A 88 9.55 15.24 -34.44
CA LYS A 88 10.25 16.19 -35.32
C LYS A 88 9.33 16.49 -36.51
N LYS A 89 8.97 17.76 -36.69
CA LYS A 89 8.46 18.30 -37.95
C LYS A 89 9.63 18.76 -38.80
#